data_AF-A0A2A4SF79-F1
#
_entry.id   AF-A0A2A4SF79-F1
#
_cell.length_a   1.000
_cell.length_b   1.000
_cell.length_c   1.000
_cell.angle_alpha   90.00
_cell.angle_beta   90.00
_cell.angle_gamma   90.00
#
_symmetry.space_group_name_H-M   'P 1'
#
loop_
_entity.id
_entity.type
_entity.pdbx_description
1 polymer ?
#
loop_
_entity_poly.entity_id
_entity_poly.type
_entity_poly.pdbx_seq_one_letter_code
_entity_poly.pdbx_strand_id
1 'polypeptide(L)'
;MKDKEFTGELREVPPSRLFNKLSNNSIDNFFLVLAVVYNDIKGIIFFQNLLVDTYRTPAKRELSLHTGEYSGLHIQLIRLIIGIVHEFFKLLEKNKPIFSTPEFKKTFNSTNSSTENLWNEILELALDKVKGDGNFINNLAEIRHNISFHYNQDGKQLRKSFLSLFFEREKMIFNELAYYSSGDNMTETRFFYADAVTEEYMRLRSKKKEYFDSMSSYSSELMELVVKMNTVISDLLKSYLKNLPKGVDEQKRRVEIKKTS
;
A
#
# COMPACT_ATOMS: atom_id res chain seq x y z
N MET A 1 8.27 13.58 23.59
CA MET A 1 8.48 13.83 22.14
C MET A 1 8.13 15.27 21.87
N LYS A 2 8.87 15.99 21.00
CA LYS A 2 8.37 17.26 20.49
C LYS A 2 7.14 16.98 19.63
N ASP A 3 6.12 17.82 19.72
CA ASP A 3 4.96 17.75 18.83
C ASP A 3 5.43 17.86 17.38
N LYS A 4 5.06 16.88 16.55
CA LYS A 4 5.32 16.89 15.11
C LYS A 4 4.04 17.31 14.40
N GLU A 5 4.10 18.42 13.68
CA GLU A 5 2.97 18.92 12.87
C GLU A 5 3.17 18.60 11.39
N PHE A 6 2.08 18.44 10.65
CA PHE A 6 2.14 18.32 9.20
C PHE A 6 2.56 19.66 8.59
N THR A 7 3.68 19.66 7.86
CA THR A 7 4.19 20.86 7.18
C THR A 7 3.75 20.86 5.72
N GLY A 8 3.24 22.00 5.26
CA GLY A 8 2.81 22.19 3.89
C GLY A 8 2.00 23.47 3.71
N GLU A 9 1.89 23.94 2.47
CA GLU A 9 0.99 25.04 2.11
C GLU A 9 -0.42 24.50 1.90
N LEU A 10 -1.38 25.06 2.64
CA LEU A 10 -2.79 24.83 2.34
C LEU A 10 -3.15 25.51 1.01
N ARG A 11 -3.71 24.73 0.08
CA ARG A 11 -4.16 25.22 -1.22
C ARG A 11 -5.64 24.90 -1.40
N GLU A 12 -6.34 25.83 -2.03
CA GLU A 12 -7.79 25.77 -2.19
C GLU A 12 -8.15 25.51 -3.66
N VAL A 13 -9.13 24.64 -3.89
CA VAL A 13 -9.76 24.47 -5.20
C VAL A 13 -11.28 24.42 -4.97
N PRO A 14 -12.07 25.29 -5.62
CA PRO A 14 -13.52 25.22 -5.55
C PRO A 14 -14.02 23.81 -5.94
N PRO A 15 -14.91 23.17 -5.16
CA PRO A 15 -15.39 21.81 -5.46
C PRO A 15 -15.98 21.67 -6.86
N SER A 16 -16.62 22.73 -7.38
CA SER A 16 -17.18 22.77 -8.74
C SER A 16 -16.13 22.66 -9.85
N ARG A 17 -14.85 22.92 -9.57
CA ARG A 17 -13.75 22.69 -10.52
C ARG A 17 -13.28 21.24 -10.52
N LEU A 18 -13.51 20.50 -9.43
CA LEU A 18 -13.16 19.08 -9.31
C LEU A 18 -14.31 18.20 -9.81
N PHE A 19 -15.55 18.55 -9.46
CA PHE A 19 -16.75 17.78 -9.79
C PHE A 19 -17.89 18.70 -10.23
N ASN A 20 -18.40 18.43 -11.42
CA ASN A 20 -19.68 18.99 -11.84
C ASN A 20 -20.81 18.09 -11.34
N LYS A 21 -21.69 18.63 -10.49
CA LYS A 21 -22.84 17.92 -9.89
C LYS A 21 -23.77 17.26 -10.93
N LEU A 22 -23.79 17.78 -12.15
CA LEU A 22 -24.68 17.32 -13.23
C LEU A 22 -24.04 16.27 -14.15
N SER A 23 -22.73 16.00 -14.02
CA SER A 23 -22.02 15.07 -14.90
C SER A 23 -21.23 14.04 -14.10
N ASN A 24 -21.46 12.77 -14.39
CA ASN A 24 -20.67 11.68 -13.82
C ASN A 24 -19.41 11.43 -14.67
N ASN A 25 -18.40 12.27 -14.50
CA ASN A 25 -17.16 12.17 -15.28
C ASN A 25 -16.24 11.08 -14.69
N SER A 26 -16.00 10.02 -15.47
CA SER A 26 -15.18 8.89 -15.04
C SER A 26 -13.74 9.28 -14.70
N ILE A 27 -13.18 10.31 -15.35
CA ILE A 27 -11.80 10.73 -15.06
C ILE A 27 -11.68 11.43 -13.71
N ASP A 28 -12.64 12.28 -13.36
CA ASP A 28 -12.65 13.00 -12.09
C ASP A 28 -12.83 12.01 -10.93
N ASN A 29 -13.72 11.02 -11.11
CA ASN A 29 -13.88 9.91 -10.17
C ASN A 29 -12.60 9.09 -10.01
N PHE A 30 -11.88 8.83 -11.11
CA PHE A 30 -10.62 8.10 -11.05
C PHE A 30 -9.54 8.87 -10.26
N PHE A 31 -9.37 10.16 -10.51
CA PHE A 31 -8.43 10.99 -9.75
C PHE A 31 -8.84 11.16 -8.29
N LEU A 32 -10.13 11.17 -7.97
CA LEU A 32 -10.60 11.13 -6.58
C LEU A 32 -10.12 9.87 -5.86
N VAL A 33 -10.32 8.71 -6.48
CA VAL A 33 -9.89 7.44 -5.88
C VAL A 33 -8.37 7.38 -5.78
N LEU A 34 -7.63 7.89 -6.78
CA LEU A 34 -6.17 8.02 -6.68
C LEU A 34 -5.74 8.90 -5.49
N ALA A 35 -6.46 9.98 -5.19
CA ALA A 35 -6.17 10.82 -4.03
C ALA A 35 -6.37 10.06 -2.70
N VAL A 36 -7.39 9.20 -2.62
CA VAL A 36 -7.59 8.32 -1.47
C VAL A 36 -6.44 7.32 -1.33
N VAL A 37 -6.08 6.63 -2.42
CA VAL A 37 -4.96 5.67 -2.45
C VAL A 37 -3.64 6.35 -2.04
N TYR A 38 -3.39 7.58 -2.49
CA TYR A 38 -2.22 8.36 -2.09
C TYR A 38 -2.18 8.60 -0.57
N ASN A 39 -3.31 8.97 0.03
CA ASN A 39 -3.40 9.20 1.47
C ASN A 39 -3.17 7.91 2.27
N ASP A 40 -3.70 6.77 1.80
CA ASP A 40 -3.48 5.47 2.43
C ASP A 40 -1.99 5.08 2.38
N ILE A 41 -1.35 5.22 1.22
CA ILE A 41 0.09 4.98 1.05
C ILE A 41 0.92 5.88 1.97
N LYS A 42 0.57 7.16 2.07
CA LYS A 42 1.23 8.10 2.98
C LYS A 42 1.11 7.65 4.44
N GLY A 43 -0.07 7.15 4.83
CA GLY A 43 -0.29 6.59 6.17
C GLY A 43 0.59 5.37 6.47
N ILE A 44 0.75 4.48 5.49
CA ILE A 44 1.62 3.30 5.58
C ILE A 44 3.09 3.69 5.71
N ILE A 45 3.58 4.61 4.88
CA ILE A 45 4.95 5.13 4.96
C ILE A 45 5.18 5.75 6.36
N PHE A 46 4.22 6.53 6.85
CA PHE A 46 4.30 7.11 8.18
C PHE A 46 4.35 6.04 9.28
N PHE A 47 3.51 5.01 9.20
CA PHE A 47 3.50 3.93 10.18
C PHE A 47 4.81 3.13 10.17
N GLN A 48 5.37 2.85 8.99
CA GLN A 48 6.68 2.22 8.87
C GLN A 48 7.78 3.06 9.54
N ASN A 49 7.81 4.37 9.26
CA ASN A 49 8.79 5.27 9.87
C ASN A 49 8.63 5.32 11.39
N LEU A 50 7.39 5.37 11.89
CA LEU A 50 7.13 5.34 13.34
C LEU A 50 7.68 4.06 13.97
N LEU A 51 7.47 2.91 13.34
CA LEU A 51 7.97 1.62 13.81
C LEU A 51 9.49 1.60 13.84
N VAL A 52 10.15 2.03 12.76
CA VAL A 52 11.62 2.06 12.65
C VAL A 52 12.26 3.07 13.62
N ASP A 53 11.66 4.26 13.76
CA ASP A 53 12.22 5.34 14.56
C ASP A 53 11.97 5.18 16.06
N THR A 54 10.90 4.48 16.45
CA THR A 54 10.42 4.42 17.84
C THR A 54 10.63 3.06 18.49
N TYR A 55 10.53 1.96 17.74
CA TYR A 55 10.76 0.63 18.29
C TYR A 55 12.20 0.20 18.10
N ARG A 56 12.81 -0.33 19.16
CA ARG A 56 14.12 -0.98 19.06
C ARG A 56 14.04 -2.18 18.11
N THR A 57 14.93 -2.24 17.13
CA THR A 57 15.11 -3.44 16.30
C THR A 57 15.63 -4.61 17.16
N PRO A 58 14.95 -5.76 17.19
CA PRO A 58 15.43 -6.95 17.91
C PRO A 58 16.75 -7.50 17.35
N ALA A 59 17.57 -8.13 18.18
CA ALA A 59 18.78 -8.81 17.69
C ALA A 59 18.42 -10.10 16.91
N LYS A 60 19.25 -10.52 15.95
CA LYS A 60 18.98 -11.63 15.00
C LYS A 60 18.51 -12.95 15.64
N ARG A 61 18.89 -13.22 16.89
CA ARG A 61 18.55 -14.46 17.62
C ARG A 61 17.86 -14.19 18.96
N GLU A 62 17.30 -13.00 19.12
CA GLU A 62 16.64 -12.61 20.36
C GLU A 62 15.27 -13.29 20.48
N LEU A 63 15.11 -14.22 21.41
CA LEU A 63 13.81 -14.76 21.80
C LEU A 63 13.28 -13.95 22.99
N SER A 64 12.34 -13.03 22.74
CA SER A 64 11.75 -12.17 23.76
C SER A 64 10.32 -11.74 23.39
N LEU A 65 9.57 -11.23 24.38
CA LEU A 65 8.26 -10.60 24.15
C LEU A 65 8.36 -9.45 23.15
N HIS A 66 9.44 -8.66 23.26
CA HIS A 66 9.71 -7.52 22.38
C HIS A 66 9.92 -7.97 20.93
N THR A 67 10.69 -9.04 20.69
CA THR A 67 10.84 -9.60 19.33
C THR A 67 9.49 -10.02 18.76
N GLY A 68 8.66 -10.70 19.56
CA GLY A 68 7.33 -11.14 19.12
C GLY A 68 6.40 -9.97 18.77
N GLU A 69 6.36 -8.94 19.62
CA GLU A 69 5.58 -7.72 19.37
C GLU A 69 6.04 -6.99 18.11
N TYR A 70 7.35 -6.76 17.99
CA TYR A 70 7.96 -6.08 16.85
C TYR A 70 7.65 -6.81 15.53
N SER A 71 7.91 -8.12 15.48
CA SER A 71 7.62 -8.94 14.29
C SER A 71 6.15 -8.91 13.92
N GLY A 72 5.26 -8.98 14.91
CA GLY A 72 3.84 -8.94 14.67
C GLY A 72 3.33 -7.58 14.15
N LEU A 73 3.91 -6.46 14.59
CA LEU A 73 3.66 -5.13 14.01
C LEU A 73 4.13 -5.04 12.55
N HIS A 74 5.30 -5.63 12.23
CA HIS A 74 5.80 -5.73 10.86
C HIS A 74 4.88 -6.56 9.96
N ILE A 75 4.42 -7.72 10.43
CA ILE A 75 3.48 -8.56 9.69
C ILE A 75 2.17 -7.80 9.43
N GLN A 76 1.68 -7.06 10.42
CA GLN A 76 0.49 -6.22 10.25
C GLN A 76 0.69 -5.14 9.18
N LEU A 77 1.84 -4.45 9.19
CA LEU A 77 2.20 -3.46 8.18
C LEU A 77 2.22 -4.08 6.77
N ILE A 78 2.83 -5.26 6.62
CA ILE A 78 2.90 -5.95 5.33
C ILE A 78 1.50 -6.36 4.84
N ARG A 79 0.61 -6.85 5.73
CA ARG A 79 -0.78 -7.18 5.37
C ARG A 79 -1.54 -5.97 4.83
N LEU A 80 -1.31 -4.79 5.42
CA LEU A 80 -1.91 -3.53 4.97
C LEU A 80 -1.35 -3.12 3.60
N ILE A 81 -0.03 -3.19 3.41
CA ILE A 81 0.63 -2.91 2.13
C ILE A 81 0.06 -3.81 1.02
N ILE A 82 0.00 -5.13 1.26
CA ILE A 82 -0.55 -6.11 0.31
C ILE A 82 -2.01 -5.76 -0.05
N GLY A 83 -2.82 -5.38 0.94
CA GLY A 83 -4.20 -4.96 0.72
C GLY A 83 -4.30 -3.74 -0.21
N ILE A 84 -3.52 -2.69 0.06
CA ILE A 84 -3.50 -1.45 -0.72
C ILE A 84 -2.98 -1.69 -2.13
N VAL A 85 -1.87 -2.41 -2.28
CA VAL A 85 -1.29 -2.74 -3.60
C VAL A 85 -2.29 -3.53 -4.43
N HIS A 86 -2.95 -4.54 -3.83
CA HIS A 86 -3.97 -5.32 -4.53
C HIS A 86 -5.16 -4.47 -4.98
N GLU A 87 -5.72 -3.63 -4.09
CA GLU A 87 -6.82 -2.72 -4.46
C GLU A 87 -6.41 -1.75 -5.56
N PHE A 88 -5.21 -1.18 -5.47
CA PHE A 88 -4.71 -0.28 -6.48
C PHE A 88 -4.58 -0.97 -7.84
N PHE A 89 -4.06 -2.19 -7.90
CA PHE A 89 -4.00 -2.94 -9.16
C PHE A 89 -5.38 -3.26 -9.72
N LYS A 90 -6.34 -3.64 -8.86
CA LYS A 90 -7.74 -3.82 -9.27
C LYS A 90 -8.39 -2.53 -9.78
N LEU A 91 -8.05 -1.39 -9.18
CA LEU A 91 -8.47 -0.07 -9.65
C LEU A 91 -7.93 0.20 -11.06
N LEU A 92 -6.64 -0.05 -11.30
CA LEU A 92 -6.01 0.16 -12.61
C LEU A 92 -6.63 -0.75 -13.69
N GLU A 93 -6.84 -2.03 -13.36
CA GLU A 93 -7.50 -2.99 -14.24
C GLU A 93 -8.91 -2.51 -14.62
N LYS A 94 -9.73 -2.14 -13.64
CA LYS A 94 -11.11 -1.67 -13.83
C LYS A 94 -11.19 -0.38 -14.66
N ASN A 95 -10.20 0.50 -14.53
CA ASN A 95 -10.20 1.83 -15.16
C ASN A 95 -9.33 1.92 -16.42
N LYS A 96 -8.89 0.79 -16.98
CA LYS A 96 -8.08 0.75 -18.21
C LYS A 96 -8.59 1.62 -19.37
N PRO A 97 -9.91 1.74 -19.65
CA PRO A 97 -10.40 2.64 -20.70
C PRO A 97 -10.04 4.11 -20.48
N ILE A 98 -9.92 4.57 -19.23
CA ILE A 98 -9.60 5.97 -18.89
C ILE A 98 -8.23 6.36 -19.46
N PHE A 99 -7.26 5.44 -19.49
CA PHE A 99 -5.90 5.73 -19.93
C PHE A 99 -5.82 6.15 -21.42
N SER A 100 -6.86 5.82 -22.20
CA SER A 100 -6.94 6.20 -23.62
C SER A 100 -7.62 7.56 -23.86
N THR A 101 -8.24 8.13 -22.83
CA THR A 101 -8.98 9.40 -22.94
C THR A 101 -8.03 10.58 -23.21
N PRO A 102 -8.45 11.59 -24.01
CA PRO A 102 -7.65 12.80 -24.24
C PRO A 102 -7.25 13.51 -22.95
N GLU A 103 -8.14 13.57 -21.96
CA GLU A 103 -7.96 14.24 -20.68
C GLU A 103 -6.89 13.54 -19.83
N PHE A 104 -6.90 12.21 -19.78
CA PHE A 104 -5.86 11.45 -19.09
C PHE A 104 -4.51 11.63 -19.79
N LYS A 105 -4.46 11.49 -21.12
CA LYS A 105 -3.23 11.68 -21.90
C LYS A 105 -2.63 13.06 -21.71
N LYS A 106 -3.47 14.11 -21.69
CA LYS A 106 -3.02 15.48 -21.40
C LYS A 106 -2.38 15.58 -20.01
N THR A 107 -3.01 14.97 -19.01
CA THR A 107 -2.48 14.93 -17.64
C THR A 107 -1.16 14.16 -17.58
N PHE A 108 -1.13 12.95 -18.15
CA PHE A 108 0.03 12.08 -18.18
C PHE A 108 1.23 12.71 -18.88
N ASN A 109 1.04 13.27 -20.08
CA ASN A 109 2.11 13.90 -20.88
C ASN A 109 2.66 15.20 -20.27
N SER A 110 2.07 15.70 -19.18
CA SER A 110 2.61 16.85 -18.43
C SER A 110 3.34 16.45 -17.15
N THR A 111 3.48 15.14 -16.91
CA THR A 111 4.44 14.58 -15.95
C THR A 111 5.84 14.50 -16.59
N ASN A 112 6.85 14.10 -15.82
CA ASN A 112 8.22 13.94 -16.33
C ASN A 112 8.45 12.49 -16.81
N SER A 113 9.49 12.27 -17.61
CA SER A 113 9.79 10.95 -18.18
C SER A 113 10.05 9.87 -17.12
N SER A 114 10.55 10.23 -15.94
CA SER A 114 10.71 9.27 -14.84
C SER A 114 9.36 8.79 -14.30
N THR A 115 8.39 9.70 -14.15
CA THR A 115 7.01 9.36 -13.77
C THR A 115 6.36 8.45 -14.82
N GLU A 116 6.56 8.75 -16.10
CA GLU A 116 6.03 7.95 -17.21
C GLU A 116 6.58 6.52 -17.20
N ASN A 117 7.89 6.35 -17.01
CA ASN A 117 8.53 5.03 -16.93
C ASN A 117 7.99 4.22 -15.75
N LEU A 118 7.92 4.82 -14.56
CA LEU A 118 7.39 4.16 -13.36
C LEU A 118 5.90 3.79 -13.52
N TRP A 119 5.10 4.65 -14.14
CA TRP A 119 3.70 4.33 -14.44
C TRP A 119 3.58 3.13 -15.38
N ASN A 120 4.41 3.06 -16.42
CA ASN A 120 4.42 1.93 -17.34
C ASN A 120 4.85 0.63 -16.66
N GLU A 121 5.89 0.65 -15.83
CA GLU A 121 6.29 -0.50 -14.98
C GLU A 121 5.11 -0.99 -14.12
N ILE A 122 4.43 -0.06 -13.43
CA ILE A 122 3.25 -0.37 -12.60
C ILE A 122 2.11 -0.95 -13.44
N LEU A 123 1.83 -0.41 -14.62
CA LEU A 123 0.79 -0.92 -15.51
C LEU A 123 1.12 -2.30 -16.07
N GLU A 124 2.39 -2.57 -16.38
CA GLU A 124 2.84 -3.89 -16.82
C GLU A 124 2.62 -4.95 -15.74
N LEU A 125 2.93 -4.60 -14.49
CA LEU A 125 2.63 -5.45 -13.32
C LEU A 125 1.13 -5.63 -13.13
N ALA A 126 0.35 -4.55 -13.14
CA ALA A 126 -1.08 -4.57 -12.84
C ALA A 126 -1.95 -5.25 -13.92
N LEU A 127 -1.52 -5.20 -15.18
CA LEU A 127 -2.28 -5.74 -16.33
C LEU A 127 -1.72 -7.06 -16.85
N ASP A 128 -0.88 -7.72 -16.06
CA ASP A 128 -0.35 -9.08 -16.28
C ASP A 128 0.28 -9.26 -17.67
N LYS A 129 0.97 -8.23 -18.18
CA LYS A 129 1.72 -8.33 -19.44
C LYS A 129 3.04 -9.09 -19.28
N VAL A 130 3.42 -9.41 -18.04
CA VAL A 130 4.63 -10.16 -17.72
C VAL A 130 4.32 -11.66 -17.85
N LYS A 131 4.73 -12.28 -18.97
CA LYS A 131 4.63 -13.72 -19.19
C LYS A 131 5.57 -14.47 -18.21
N GLY A 132 5.02 -15.11 -17.18
CA GLY A 132 5.77 -15.98 -16.26
C GLY A 132 4.87 -16.77 -15.30
N ASP A 133 5.32 -17.96 -14.89
CA ASP A 133 4.57 -18.99 -14.11
C ASP A 133 4.28 -18.64 -12.63
N GLY A 134 4.02 -17.36 -12.32
CA GLY A 134 3.72 -16.91 -10.97
C GLY A 134 3.20 -15.48 -10.98
N ASN A 135 1.94 -15.30 -11.35
CA ASN A 135 1.29 -14.00 -11.36
C ASN A 135 1.35 -13.37 -9.95
N PHE A 136 2.17 -12.33 -9.80
CA PHE A 136 2.37 -11.59 -8.57
C PHE A 136 1.05 -11.07 -7.97
N ILE A 137 0.10 -10.64 -8.82
CA ILE A 137 -1.25 -10.24 -8.42
C ILE A 137 -2.03 -11.41 -7.82
N ASN A 138 -1.93 -12.61 -8.42
CA ASN A 138 -2.59 -13.79 -7.88
C ASN A 138 -2.03 -14.17 -6.51
N ASN A 139 -0.70 -14.07 -6.32
CA ASN A 139 -0.10 -14.28 -5.01
C ASN A 139 -0.60 -13.23 -3.99
N LEU A 140 -0.65 -11.94 -4.38
CA LEU A 140 -1.22 -10.89 -3.53
C LEU A 140 -2.69 -11.15 -3.20
N ALA A 141 -3.49 -11.61 -4.17
CA ALA A 141 -4.89 -11.93 -4.01
C ALA A 141 -5.09 -13.10 -3.04
N GLU A 142 -4.32 -14.17 -3.19
CA GLU A 142 -4.35 -15.33 -2.29
C GLU A 142 -3.94 -14.94 -0.87
N ILE A 143 -2.86 -14.16 -0.74
CA ILE A 143 -2.40 -13.65 0.56
C ILE A 143 -3.50 -12.83 1.21
N ARG A 144 -4.01 -11.83 0.50
CA ARG A 144 -5.07 -10.98 1.00
C ARG A 144 -6.30 -11.77 1.41
N HIS A 145 -6.76 -12.69 0.57
CA HIS A 145 -7.99 -13.45 0.80
C HIS A 145 -7.92 -14.30 2.05
N ASN A 146 -6.76 -14.88 2.37
CA ASN A 146 -6.65 -15.80 3.49
C ASN A 146 -6.18 -15.14 4.79
N ILE A 147 -5.45 -14.02 4.69
CA ILE A 147 -4.84 -13.41 5.88
C ILE A 147 -5.04 -11.92 6.03
N SER A 148 -5.60 -11.15 5.09
CA SER A 148 -5.81 -9.69 5.25
C SER A 148 -7.28 -9.33 5.51
N PHE A 149 -7.81 -9.73 6.68
CA PHE A 149 -9.13 -9.29 7.22
C PHE A 149 -10.38 -10.08 6.78
N HIS A 150 -10.22 -11.26 6.18
CA HIS A 150 -11.34 -12.17 5.87
C HIS A 150 -11.45 -13.30 6.92
N TYR A 151 -11.87 -12.95 8.13
CA TYR A 151 -12.03 -13.90 9.25
C TYR A 151 -13.11 -14.98 9.04
N ASN A 152 -13.89 -14.87 7.96
CA ASN A 152 -14.92 -15.82 7.57
C ASN A 152 -14.41 -16.97 6.68
N GLN A 153 -13.11 -17.03 6.39
CA GLN A 153 -12.50 -18.09 5.59
C GLN A 153 -12.30 -19.38 6.39
N ASP A 154 -12.25 -20.51 5.67
CA ASP A 154 -11.92 -21.82 6.24
C ASP A 154 -10.46 -21.82 6.75
N GLY A 155 -10.28 -22.10 8.05
CA GLY A 155 -8.97 -22.11 8.72
C GLY A 155 -7.97 -23.17 8.19
N LYS A 156 -8.34 -23.98 7.20
CA LYS A 156 -7.46 -24.98 6.55
C LYS A 156 -6.10 -24.43 6.14
N GLN A 157 -6.04 -23.24 5.54
CA GLN A 157 -4.77 -22.68 5.06
C GLN A 157 -3.85 -22.29 6.23
N LEU A 158 -4.40 -21.64 7.26
CA LEU A 158 -3.66 -21.30 8.47
C LEU A 158 -3.21 -22.55 9.23
N ARG A 159 -4.07 -23.57 9.31
CA ARG A 159 -3.70 -24.87 9.88
C ARG A 159 -2.54 -25.51 9.13
N LYS A 160 -2.56 -25.47 7.79
CA LYS A 160 -1.44 -25.98 6.97
C LYS A 160 -0.15 -25.24 7.27
N SER A 161 -0.18 -23.91 7.35
CA SER A 161 1.00 -23.12 7.72
C SER A 161 1.48 -23.40 9.15
N PHE A 162 0.57 -23.60 10.11
CA PHE A 162 0.91 -24.00 11.47
C PHE A 162 1.65 -25.34 11.49
N LEU A 163 1.11 -26.34 10.80
CA LEU A 163 1.73 -27.66 10.69
C LEU A 163 3.11 -27.56 10.03
N SER A 164 3.22 -26.78 8.95
CA SER A 164 4.50 -26.58 8.27
C SER A 164 5.55 -25.95 9.19
N LEU A 165 5.19 -24.87 9.88
CA LEU A 165 6.10 -24.14 10.76
C LEU A 165 6.55 -24.97 11.97
N PHE A 166 5.61 -25.60 12.67
CA PHE A 166 5.85 -26.22 13.97
C PHE A 166 6.07 -27.74 13.92
N PHE A 167 5.90 -28.41 12.78
CA PHE A 167 6.09 -29.87 12.69
C PHE A 167 6.96 -30.31 11.53
N GLU A 168 6.87 -29.66 10.36
CA GLU A 168 7.55 -30.13 9.15
C GLU A 168 8.92 -29.46 8.94
N ARG A 169 9.04 -28.18 9.28
CA ARG A 169 10.30 -27.43 9.13
C ARG A 169 11.35 -27.85 10.15
N GLU A 170 12.61 -27.71 9.76
CA GLU A 170 13.75 -27.85 10.67
C GLU A 170 13.57 -26.96 11.91
N LYS A 171 13.92 -27.51 13.07
CA LYS A 171 13.75 -26.84 14.35
C LYS A 171 14.82 -25.79 14.57
N MET A 172 14.36 -24.62 15.01
CA MET A 172 15.10 -23.46 15.41
C MET A 172 14.46 -22.93 16.70
N ILE A 173 15.21 -22.10 17.43
CA ILE A 173 14.75 -21.48 18.68
C ILE A 173 13.36 -20.81 18.60
N PHE A 174 12.93 -20.36 17.41
CA PHE A 174 11.66 -19.67 17.19
C PHE A 174 10.47 -20.56 16.82
N ASN A 175 10.68 -21.83 16.43
CA ASN A 175 9.60 -22.76 16.04
C ASN A 175 9.63 -24.10 16.81
N GLU A 176 10.45 -24.18 17.87
CA GLU A 176 10.41 -25.27 18.83
C GLU A 176 9.11 -25.24 19.66
N LEU A 177 8.64 -24.06 20.05
CA LEU A 177 7.44 -23.86 20.86
C LEU A 177 6.51 -22.81 20.25
N ALA A 178 5.21 -22.93 20.52
CA ALA A 178 4.22 -21.91 20.18
C ALA A 178 4.12 -20.89 21.31
N TYR A 179 4.71 -19.70 21.11
CA TYR A 179 4.77 -18.66 22.14
C TYR A 179 3.51 -17.78 22.17
N TYR A 180 3.15 -17.34 23.37
CA TYR A 180 2.14 -16.32 23.62
C TYR A 180 2.47 -15.56 24.90
N SER A 181 1.89 -14.37 25.05
CA SER A 181 1.87 -13.59 26.29
C SER A 181 0.42 -13.36 26.69
N SER A 182 0.14 -13.46 27.99
CA SER A 182 -1.18 -13.23 28.57
C SER A 182 -1.01 -12.30 29.76
N GLY A 183 -1.53 -11.08 29.66
CA GLY A 183 -1.55 -10.09 30.74
C GLY A 183 -2.94 -9.53 30.96
N ASP A 184 -3.04 -8.44 31.70
CA ASP A 184 -4.34 -7.88 32.13
C ASP A 184 -5.00 -7.01 31.05
N ASN A 185 -4.25 -6.67 30.00
CA ASN A 185 -4.71 -5.79 28.93
C ASN A 185 -4.11 -6.15 27.56
N MET A 186 -4.52 -5.44 26.50
CA MET A 186 -4.06 -5.67 25.12
C MET A 186 -2.58 -5.37 24.90
N THR A 187 -1.94 -4.52 25.72
CA THR A 187 -0.51 -4.19 25.56
C THR A 187 0.39 -5.29 26.10
N GLU A 188 -0.14 -6.15 26.97
CA GLU A 188 0.58 -7.27 27.59
C GLU A 188 0.18 -8.64 27.00
N THR A 189 -0.91 -8.68 26.25
CA THR A 189 -1.47 -9.91 25.67
C THR A 189 -1.17 -9.99 24.18
N ARG A 190 -0.51 -11.07 23.75
CA ARG A 190 -0.26 -11.31 22.33
C ARG A 190 -0.08 -12.79 22.02
N PHE A 191 -0.69 -13.23 20.92
CA PHE A 191 -0.59 -14.60 20.42
C PHE A 191 0.49 -14.70 19.34
N PHE A 192 1.77 -14.69 19.73
CA PHE A 192 2.91 -14.65 18.79
C PHE A 192 2.90 -15.81 17.79
N TYR A 193 2.44 -17.00 18.20
CA TYR A 193 2.31 -18.14 17.29
C TYR A 193 1.37 -17.84 16.11
N ALA A 194 0.33 -17.02 16.28
CA ALA A 194 -0.61 -16.68 15.21
C ALA A 194 0.02 -15.73 14.18
N ASP A 195 0.84 -14.78 14.66
CA ASP A 195 1.66 -13.93 13.79
C ASP A 195 2.65 -14.78 12.98
N ALA A 196 3.36 -15.70 13.64
CA ALA A 196 4.32 -16.59 12.97
C ALA A 196 3.67 -17.50 11.91
N VAL A 197 2.45 -17.99 12.16
CA VAL A 197 1.66 -18.77 11.16
C VAL A 197 1.29 -17.92 9.96
N THR A 198 0.96 -16.64 10.19
CA THR A 198 0.62 -15.68 9.15
C THR A 198 1.83 -15.40 8.27
N GLU A 199 3.00 -15.20 8.88
CA GLU A 199 4.27 -15.07 8.17
C GLU A 199 4.61 -16.32 7.35
N GLU A 200 4.48 -17.50 7.95
CA GLU A 200 4.72 -18.77 7.25
C GLU A 200 3.77 -18.94 6.05
N TYR A 201 2.51 -18.54 6.20
CA TYR A 201 1.55 -18.55 5.08
C TYR A 201 2.02 -17.65 3.92
N MET A 202 2.46 -16.42 4.21
CA MET A 202 3.01 -15.53 3.18
C MET A 202 4.24 -16.14 2.50
N ARG A 203 5.15 -16.74 3.28
CA ARG A 203 6.36 -17.39 2.77
C ARG A 203 6.03 -18.55 1.81
N LEU A 204 5.09 -19.42 2.18
CA LEU A 204 4.68 -20.53 1.34
C LEU A 204 4.09 -20.08 0.00
N ARG A 205 3.54 -18.86 -0.06
CA ARG A 205 2.93 -18.27 -1.27
C ARG A 205 3.90 -17.44 -2.10
N SER A 206 4.92 -16.83 -1.50
CA SER A 206 5.90 -16.01 -2.22
C SER A 206 6.88 -16.81 -3.09
N LYS A 207 6.82 -18.15 -3.08
CA LYS A 207 7.71 -19.09 -3.83
C LYS A 207 9.22 -18.89 -3.58
N LYS A 208 9.64 -18.01 -2.67
CA LYS A 208 11.05 -17.83 -2.29
C LYS A 208 11.47 -18.93 -1.31
N LYS A 209 12.32 -19.84 -1.78
CA LYS A 209 12.69 -21.09 -1.07
C LYS A 209 13.71 -20.91 0.08
N GLU A 210 14.36 -19.76 0.23
CA GLU A 210 15.41 -19.55 1.25
C GLU A 210 14.93 -18.67 2.43
N TYR A 211 15.32 -19.01 3.65
CA TYR A 211 14.84 -18.37 4.89
C TYR A 211 15.85 -17.39 5.48
N PHE A 212 15.33 -16.29 6.05
CA PHE A 212 15.94 -15.01 6.47
C PHE A 212 15.99 -13.90 5.42
N ASP A 213 16.24 -14.19 4.14
CA ASP A 213 16.16 -13.16 3.09
C ASP A 213 14.79 -13.09 2.43
N SER A 214 13.96 -14.13 2.44
CA SER A 214 12.71 -14.12 1.66
C SER A 214 11.67 -13.12 2.14
N MET A 215 11.43 -12.98 3.45
CA MET A 215 10.39 -12.08 3.96
C MET A 215 10.87 -10.63 4.05
N SER A 216 12.12 -10.40 4.44
CA SER A 216 12.76 -9.08 4.40
C SER A 216 12.87 -8.57 2.96
N SER A 217 13.29 -9.42 2.01
CA SER A 217 13.32 -9.11 0.58
C SER A 217 11.92 -8.86 0.04
N TYR A 218 10.94 -9.72 0.35
CA TYR A 218 9.56 -9.53 -0.11
C TYR A 218 8.94 -8.23 0.45
N SER A 219 9.13 -7.95 1.74
CA SER A 219 8.71 -6.69 2.35
C SER A 219 9.41 -5.48 1.71
N SER A 220 10.69 -5.60 1.37
CA SER A 220 11.45 -4.52 0.73
C SER A 220 10.97 -4.26 -0.69
N GLU A 221 10.72 -5.32 -1.48
CA GLU A 221 10.15 -5.23 -2.82
C GLU A 221 8.75 -4.60 -2.80
N LEU A 222 7.90 -5.02 -1.86
CA LEU A 222 6.59 -4.41 -1.65
C LEU A 222 6.70 -2.93 -1.29
N MET A 223 7.65 -2.59 -0.41
CA MET A 223 7.83 -1.19 -0.02
C MET A 223 8.40 -0.34 -1.14
N GLU A 224 9.32 -0.87 -1.94
CA GLU A 224 9.81 -0.21 -3.16
C GLU A 224 8.65 0.08 -4.12
N LEU A 225 7.76 -0.90 -4.33
CA LEU A 225 6.56 -0.71 -5.14
C LEU A 225 5.65 0.38 -4.56
N VAL A 226 5.44 0.41 -3.23
CA VAL A 226 4.67 1.47 -2.55
C VAL A 226 5.31 2.85 -2.77
N VAL A 227 6.63 2.97 -2.72
CA VAL A 227 7.34 4.23 -3.00
C VAL A 227 7.18 4.67 -4.46
N LYS A 228 7.27 3.71 -5.41
CA LYS A 228 7.00 3.98 -6.84
C LYS A 228 5.56 4.46 -7.04
N MET A 229 4.58 3.76 -6.45
CA MET A 229 3.16 4.14 -6.47
C MET A 229 2.95 5.54 -5.90
N ASN A 230 3.53 5.83 -4.72
CA ASN A 230 3.44 7.15 -4.08
C ASN A 230 3.91 8.27 -5.01
N THR A 231 5.08 8.09 -5.63
CA THR A 231 5.69 9.06 -6.56
C THR A 231 4.77 9.32 -7.75
N VAL A 232 4.36 8.25 -8.43
CA VAL A 232 3.56 8.34 -9.65
C VAL A 232 2.18 8.95 -9.38
N ILE A 233 1.50 8.48 -8.33
CA ILE A 233 0.17 9.00 -7.97
C ILE A 233 0.25 10.48 -7.57
N SER A 234 1.27 10.87 -6.78
CA SER A 234 1.51 12.26 -6.41
C SER A 234 1.64 13.15 -7.66
N ASP A 235 2.47 12.74 -8.62
CA ASP A 235 2.76 13.54 -9.80
C ASP A 235 1.54 13.63 -10.74
N LEU A 236 0.81 12.52 -10.90
CA LEU A 236 -0.45 12.49 -11.63
C LEU A 236 -1.50 13.41 -11.01
N LEU A 237 -1.67 13.39 -9.68
CA LEU A 237 -2.61 14.26 -8.97
C LEU A 237 -2.24 15.74 -9.11
N LYS A 238 -0.95 16.08 -8.92
CA LYS A 238 -0.47 17.46 -9.10
C LYS A 238 -0.70 17.95 -10.53
N SER A 239 -0.41 17.09 -11.50
CA SER A 239 -0.64 17.36 -12.92
C SER A 239 -2.12 17.56 -13.23
N TYR A 240 -2.99 16.70 -12.71
CA TYR A 240 -4.43 16.79 -12.88
C TYR A 240 -4.97 18.12 -12.34
N LEU A 241 -4.61 18.48 -11.10
CA LEU A 241 -5.01 19.74 -10.48
C LEU A 241 -4.55 20.96 -11.27
N LYS A 242 -3.33 20.92 -11.85
CA LYS A 242 -2.80 22.00 -12.71
C LYS A 242 -3.55 22.12 -14.03
N ASN A 243 -4.04 21.00 -14.57
CA ASN A 243 -4.72 20.90 -15.85
C ASN A 243 -6.23 21.09 -15.77
N LEU A 244 -6.80 21.21 -14.57
CA LEU A 244 -8.23 21.51 -14.38
C LEU A 244 -8.62 22.74 -15.22
N PRO A 245 -9.80 22.71 -15.87
CA PRO A 245 -10.32 23.88 -16.55
C PRO A 245 -10.27 25.10 -15.63
N LYS A 246 -9.83 26.24 -16.16
CA LYS A 246 -9.95 27.51 -15.45
C LYS A 246 -11.45 27.82 -15.34
N GLY A 247 -11.95 27.93 -14.12
CA GLY A 247 -13.37 28.22 -13.91
C GLY A 247 -13.75 29.56 -14.53
N VAL A 248 -14.99 29.66 -15.03
CA VAL A 248 -15.56 30.90 -15.59
C VAL A 248 -15.43 32.09 -14.60
N ASP A 249 -15.47 31.81 -13.29
CA ASP A 249 -15.32 32.83 -12.24
C ASP A 249 -13.91 33.38 -12.07
N GLU A 250 -12.86 32.62 -12.42
CA GLU A 250 -11.48 33.13 -12.40
C GLU A 250 -11.22 34.11 -13.55
N GLN A 251 -11.88 33.91 -14.69
CA GLN A 251 -11.84 34.86 -15.81
C GLN A 251 -12.64 36.13 -15.47
N LYS A 252 -13.82 36.01 -14.82
CA LYS A 252 -14.59 37.17 -14.36
C LYS A 252 -13.86 37.98 -13.29
N ARG A 253 -13.30 37.35 -12.24
CA ARG A 253 -12.52 38.04 -11.21
C ARG A 253 -11.27 38.75 -11.76
N ARG A 254 -10.58 38.16 -12.75
CA ARG A 254 -9.45 38.81 -13.44
C ARG A 254 -9.86 40.00 -14.30
N VAL A 255 -11.08 40.00 -14.85
CA VAL A 255 -11.63 41.12 -15.63
C VAL A 255 -12.09 42.26 -14.71
N GLU A 256 -12.64 41.94 -13.54
CA GLU A 256 -13.05 42.97 -12.56
C GLU A 256 -11.85 43.68 -11.93
N ILE A 257 -10.80 42.95 -11.54
CA ILE A 257 -9.58 43.56 -10.96
C ILE A 257 -8.87 44.49 -11.96
N LYS A 258 -8.92 44.15 -13.27
CA LYS A 258 -8.37 45.00 -14.35
C LYS A 258 -9.25 46.21 -14.72
N LYS A 259 -10.49 46.29 -14.25
CA LYS A 259 -11.35 47.47 -14.43
C LYS A 259 -11.26 48.45 -13.26
N THR A 260 -10.67 48.03 -12.15
CA THR A 260 -10.45 48.82 -10.93
C THR A 260 -8.99 49.25 -10.73
N SER A 261 -8.13 49.03 -11.72
CA SER A 261 -6.75 49.55 -11.80
C SER A 261 -6.58 50.36 -13.07
#